data_AF-A0A2V1BVA8-F1
#
_entry.id   AF-A0A2V1BVA8-F1
#
_cell.length_a   1.000
_cell.length_b   1.000
_cell.length_c   1.000
_cell.angle_alpha   90.00
_cell.angle_beta   90.00
_cell.angle_gamma   90.00
#
_symmetry.space_group_name_H-M   'P 1'
#
loop_
_entity.id
_entity.type
_entity.pdbx_description
1 polymer ?
#
loop_
_entity_poly.entity_id
_entity_poly.type
_entity_poly.pdbx_seq_one_letter_code
_entity_poly.pdbx_strand_id
1 'polypeptide(L)'
;MFVYWREIGNRMGIQDIPPTLKKLKEWVVVFEKENMVYSDSNKICAETTMELYLRGVPSFAREFAKNAANSLLEDRVRVALGSPEPPAYVKHLVVFTLRARGWVVRNLFLPRFKNKDVLAKQGPDGRLRREQFAFEPWYVKDSWLQRLGLWFSSGGRLVPGEKWKSSGYLPEEIGPFKYIEKSREPVYKQAEEMRKYAESGGAVALGCPFAFGK
;
A
#
# COMPACT_ATOMS: atom_id res chain seq x y z
N MET A 1 -14.01 1.77 -11.80
CA MET A 1 -12.62 1.29 -11.57
C MET A 1 -11.76 1.38 -12.83
N PHE A 2 -12.09 0.70 -13.94
CA PHE A 2 -11.29 0.74 -15.19
C PHE A 2 -11.08 2.17 -15.73
N VAL A 3 -12.15 2.95 -15.91
CA VAL A 3 -12.06 4.34 -16.41
C VAL A 3 -11.12 5.18 -15.54
N TYR A 4 -11.25 5.08 -14.21
CA TYR A 4 -10.39 5.80 -13.27
C TYR A 4 -8.90 5.51 -13.47
N TRP A 5 -8.51 4.25 -13.58
CA TRP A 5 -7.11 3.87 -13.80
C TRP A 5 -6.60 4.21 -15.20
N ARG A 6 -7.44 4.10 -16.23
CA ARG A 6 -7.10 4.55 -17.59
C ARG A 6 -6.79 6.05 -17.60
N GLU A 7 -7.63 6.83 -16.92
CA GLU A 7 -7.47 8.27 -16.78
C GLU A 7 -6.20 8.65 -16.01
N ILE A 8 -5.80 7.87 -15.00
CA ILE A 8 -4.49 8.02 -14.34
C ILE A 8 -3.36 7.76 -15.33
N GLY A 9 -3.40 6.64 -16.06
CA GLY A 9 -2.37 6.28 -17.03
C GLY A 9 -2.20 7.33 -18.14
N ASN A 10 -3.31 7.85 -18.68
CA ASN A 10 -3.30 8.95 -19.64
C ASN A 10 -2.60 10.18 -19.08
N ARG A 11 -2.88 10.56 -17.82
CA ARG A 11 -2.22 11.69 -17.15
C ARG A 11 -0.76 11.41 -16.81
N MET A 12 -0.36 10.16 -16.65
CA MET A 12 1.05 9.76 -16.53
C MET A 12 1.80 9.78 -17.86
N GLY A 13 1.11 10.05 -18.98
CA GLY A 13 1.71 10.04 -20.32
C GLY A 13 1.92 8.65 -20.91
N ILE A 14 1.28 7.62 -20.34
CA ILE A 14 1.31 6.26 -20.88
C ILE A 14 0.50 6.23 -22.18
N GLN A 15 1.14 5.78 -23.26
CA GLN A 15 0.53 5.68 -24.57
C GLN A 15 -0.17 4.32 -24.77
N ASP A 16 -1.05 4.25 -25.78
CA ASP A 16 -1.67 3.01 -26.26
C ASP A 16 -2.46 2.21 -25.21
N ILE A 17 -3.02 2.87 -24.19
CA ILE A 17 -3.85 2.20 -23.18
C ILE A 17 -5.13 1.68 -23.85
N PRO A 18 -5.45 0.37 -23.74
CA PRO A 18 -6.64 -0.20 -24.35
C PRO A 18 -7.93 0.55 -23.93
N PRO A 19 -8.84 0.87 -24.87
CA PRO A 19 -9.96 1.79 -24.60
C PRO A 19 -11.08 1.16 -23.76
N THR A 20 -11.12 -0.17 -23.67
CA THR A 20 -12.16 -0.92 -22.93
C THR A 20 -11.52 -1.97 -22.03
N LEU A 21 -12.23 -2.34 -20.96
CA LEU A 21 -11.79 -3.41 -20.05
C LEU A 21 -11.59 -4.75 -20.78
N LYS A 22 -12.41 -5.04 -21.81
CA LYS A 22 -12.27 -6.26 -22.61
C LYS A 22 -10.94 -6.27 -23.37
N LYS A 23 -10.64 -5.20 -24.11
CA LYS A 23 -9.36 -5.07 -24.83
C LYS A 23 -8.17 -5.06 -23.88
N LEU A 24 -8.30 -4.47 -22.70
CA LEU A 24 -7.25 -4.53 -21.67
C LEU A 24 -6.98 -5.96 -21.24
N LYS A 25 -8.02 -6.77 -20.98
CA LYS A 25 -7.84 -8.19 -20.62
C LYS A 25 -7.16 -8.99 -21.73
N GLU A 26 -7.57 -8.78 -22.98
CA GLU A 26 -6.95 -9.43 -24.14
C GLU A 26 -5.46 -9.05 -24.26
N TRP A 27 -5.16 -7.76 -24.11
CA TRP A 27 -3.79 -7.25 -24.11
C TRP A 27 -2.95 -7.82 -22.96
N VAL A 28 -3.48 -7.85 -21.73
CA VAL A 28 -2.77 -8.39 -20.55
C VAL A 28 -2.38 -9.85 -20.78
N VAL A 29 -3.27 -10.69 -21.31
CA VAL A 29 -2.95 -12.11 -21.56
C VAL A 29 -1.79 -12.27 -22.54
N VAL A 30 -1.75 -11.47 -23.61
CA VAL A 30 -0.65 -11.49 -24.59
C VAL A 30 0.63 -10.96 -23.95
N PHE A 31 0.56 -9.81 -23.30
CA PHE A 31 1.69 -9.18 -22.63
C PHE A 31 2.33 -10.09 -21.58
N GLU A 32 1.53 -10.73 -20.73
CA GLU A 32 1.99 -11.66 -19.69
C GLU A 32 2.61 -12.92 -20.29
N LYS A 33 2.11 -13.39 -21.44
CA LYS A 33 2.71 -14.54 -22.13
C LYS A 33 4.12 -14.22 -22.64
N GLU A 34 4.32 -13.01 -23.15
CA GLU A 34 5.57 -12.59 -23.81
C GLU A 34 6.59 -12.00 -22.84
N ASN A 35 6.15 -11.28 -21.80
CA ASN A 35 7.02 -10.44 -20.97
C ASN A 35 7.09 -10.86 -19.50
N MET A 36 6.11 -11.62 -18.98
CA MET A 36 6.11 -12.06 -17.58
C MET A 36 6.95 -13.33 -17.42
N VAL A 37 8.26 -13.17 -17.54
CA VAL A 37 9.27 -14.23 -17.49
C VAL A 37 10.12 -14.14 -16.22
N TYR A 38 10.80 -15.23 -15.88
CA TYR A 38 11.71 -15.28 -14.75
C TYR A 38 12.96 -14.42 -14.99
N SER A 39 13.44 -13.77 -13.93
CA SER A 39 14.75 -13.11 -13.86
C SER A 39 15.26 -13.19 -12.42
N ASP A 40 16.58 -13.28 -12.22
CA ASP A 40 17.17 -13.33 -10.86
C ASP A 40 16.87 -12.06 -10.05
N SER A 41 16.77 -10.91 -10.73
CA SER A 41 16.36 -9.66 -10.09
C SER A 41 14.93 -9.72 -9.52
N ASN A 42 14.01 -10.41 -10.21
CA ASN A 42 12.64 -10.61 -9.75
C ASN A 42 12.64 -11.42 -8.46
N LYS A 43 13.45 -12.48 -8.38
CA LYS A 43 13.56 -13.33 -7.20
C LYS A 43 14.09 -12.56 -6.00
N ILE A 44 15.16 -11.80 -6.17
CA ILE A 44 15.74 -10.97 -5.10
C ILE A 44 14.69 -9.96 -4.58
N CYS A 45 13.97 -9.30 -5.50
CA CYS A 45 12.93 -8.36 -5.14
C CYS A 45 11.77 -9.04 -4.39
N ALA A 46 11.32 -10.20 -4.86
CA ALA A 46 10.24 -10.97 -4.25
C ALA A 46 10.61 -11.48 -2.85
N GLU A 47 11.81 -12.03 -2.68
CA GLU A 47 12.32 -12.53 -1.40
C GLU A 47 12.47 -11.39 -0.38
N THR A 48 13.11 -10.28 -0.78
CA THR A 48 13.27 -9.09 0.08
C THR A 48 11.90 -8.53 0.51
N THR A 49 10.95 -8.46 -0.43
CA THR A 49 9.59 -8.01 -0.15
C THR A 49 8.91 -8.96 0.84
N MET A 50 9.00 -10.27 0.62
CA MET A 50 8.43 -11.27 1.53
C MET A 50 9.03 -11.15 2.93
N GLU A 51 10.35 -10.97 3.05
CA GLU A 51 11.00 -10.77 4.34
C GLU A 51 10.51 -9.52 5.07
N LEU A 52 10.33 -8.41 4.35
CA LEU A 52 9.78 -7.18 4.90
C LEU A 52 8.39 -7.40 5.50
N TYR A 53 7.49 -8.06 4.76
CA TYR A 53 6.14 -8.36 5.26
C TYR A 53 6.13 -9.37 6.42
N LEU A 54 7.09 -10.30 6.44
CA LEU A 54 7.18 -11.33 7.48
C LEU A 54 7.96 -10.89 8.74
N ARG A 55 8.53 -9.68 8.78
CA ARG A 55 9.35 -9.19 9.91
C ARG A 55 8.62 -9.23 11.26
N GLY A 56 7.30 -9.02 11.25
CA GLY A 56 6.45 -9.09 12.44
C GLY A 56 6.01 -10.52 12.83
N VAL A 57 6.17 -11.50 11.94
CA VAL A 57 5.67 -12.86 12.13
C VAL A 57 6.66 -13.66 13.00
N PRO A 58 6.19 -14.38 14.04
CA PRO A 58 7.05 -15.26 14.83
C PRO A 58 7.73 -16.32 13.96
N SER A 59 8.95 -16.73 14.34
CA SER A 59 9.76 -17.68 13.56
C SER A 59 9.03 -18.99 13.23
N PHE A 60 8.27 -19.54 14.18
CA PHE A 60 7.51 -20.78 13.99
C PHE A 60 6.39 -20.68 12.95
N ALA A 61 5.84 -19.49 12.72
CA ALA A 61 4.74 -19.26 11.77
C ALA A 61 5.22 -18.71 10.41
N ARG A 62 6.52 -18.39 10.30
CA ARG A 62 7.07 -17.67 9.15
C ARG A 62 6.93 -18.44 7.85
N GLU A 63 7.22 -19.74 7.87
CA GLU A 63 7.14 -20.59 6.67
C GLU A 63 5.70 -20.79 6.21
N PHE A 64 4.77 -20.99 7.15
CA PHE A 64 3.35 -21.04 6.83
C PHE A 64 2.87 -19.72 6.22
N ALA A 65 3.24 -18.58 6.80
CA ALA A 65 2.87 -17.26 6.28
C ALA A 65 3.45 -16.99 4.89
N LYS A 66 4.69 -17.44 4.62
CA LYS A 66 5.31 -17.39 3.29
C LYS A 66 4.52 -18.21 2.27
N ASN A 67 4.18 -19.45 2.60
CA ASN A 67 3.39 -20.31 1.72
C ASN A 67 1.96 -19.78 1.51
N ALA A 68 1.36 -19.20 2.56
CA ALA A 68 0.05 -18.55 2.46
C ALA A 68 0.10 -17.34 1.51
N ALA A 69 1.13 -16.49 1.61
CA ALA A 69 1.32 -15.37 0.69
C ALA A 69 1.54 -15.84 -0.75
N ASN A 70 2.40 -16.85 -0.95
CA ASN A 70 2.63 -17.45 -2.28
C ASN A 70 1.36 -18.09 -2.87
N SER A 71 0.44 -18.58 -2.03
CA SER A 71 -0.82 -19.19 -2.50
C SER A 71 -1.82 -18.19 -3.07
N LEU A 72 -1.61 -16.89 -2.80
CA LEU A 72 -2.43 -15.80 -3.35
C LEU A 72 -1.93 -15.34 -4.72
N LEU A 73 -0.74 -15.76 -5.13
CA LEU A 73 -0.17 -15.45 -6.44
C LEU A 73 -0.72 -16.41 -7.50
N GLU A 74 -1.00 -15.88 -8.69
CA GLU A 74 -1.26 -16.72 -9.85
C GLU A 74 0.00 -17.50 -10.25
N ASP A 75 -0.18 -18.70 -10.81
CA ASP A 75 0.94 -19.60 -11.08
C ASP A 75 2.00 -18.98 -12.00
N ARG A 76 1.59 -18.22 -13.02
CA ARG A 76 2.52 -17.50 -13.91
C ARG A 76 3.36 -16.49 -13.16
N VAL A 77 2.73 -15.65 -12.35
CA VAL A 77 3.40 -14.62 -11.54
C VAL A 77 4.39 -15.28 -10.58
N ARG A 78 3.96 -16.35 -9.90
CA ARG A 78 4.81 -17.10 -8.97
C ARG A 78 6.07 -17.63 -9.65
N VAL A 79 5.94 -18.22 -10.84
CA VAL A 79 7.08 -18.71 -11.64
C VAL A 79 7.98 -17.55 -12.08
N ALA A 80 7.41 -16.44 -12.57
CA ALA A 80 8.18 -15.26 -12.99
C ALA A 80 8.94 -14.59 -11.82
N LEU A 81 8.43 -14.71 -10.60
CA LEU A 81 9.09 -14.25 -9.37
C LEU A 81 10.07 -15.29 -8.78
N GLY A 82 10.19 -16.49 -9.35
CA GLY A 82 11.04 -17.55 -8.80
C GLY A 82 10.56 -18.09 -7.44
N SER A 83 9.28 -17.90 -7.13
CA SER A 83 8.71 -18.29 -5.83
C SER A 83 8.34 -19.78 -5.82
N PRO A 84 8.63 -20.51 -4.72
CA PRO A 84 8.32 -21.93 -4.62
C PRO A 84 6.81 -22.15 -4.64
N GLU A 85 6.38 -23.30 -5.17
CA GLU A 85 4.98 -23.67 -5.15
C GLU A 85 4.54 -23.98 -3.72
N PRO A 86 3.48 -23.32 -3.21
CA PRO A 86 2.99 -23.61 -1.87
C PRO A 86 2.24 -24.96 -1.86
N PRO A 87 2.31 -25.72 -0.76
CA PRO A 87 1.58 -26.97 -0.64
C PRO A 87 0.08 -26.82 -0.91
N ALA A 88 -0.53 -27.79 -1.58
CA ALA A 88 -1.95 -27.74 -1.95
C ALA A 88 -2.89 -27.49 -0.77
N TYR A 89 -2.60 -28.08 0.40
CA TYR A 89 -3.40 -27.88 1.61
C TYR A 89 -3.41 -26.40 2.06
N VAL A 90 -2.30 -25.68 1.88
CA VAL A 90 -2.21 -24.24 2.22
C VAL A 90 -3.09 -23.44 1.26
N LYS A 91 -3.02 -23.72 -0.06
CA LYS A 91 -3.88 -23.08 -1.07
C LYS A 91 -5.37 -23.27 -0.69
N HIS A 92 -5.78 -24.49 -0.38
CA HIS A 92 -7.16 -24.79 0.02
C HIS A 92 -7.56 -24.10 1.31
N LEU A 93 -6.70 -24.09 2.33
CA LEU A 93 -6.96 -23.45 3.62
C LEU A 93 -7.14 -21.93 3.45
N VAL A 94 -6.30 -21.28 2.65
CA VAL A 94 -6.40 -19.83 2.38
C VAL A 94 -7.71 -19.50 1.67
N VAL A 95 -8.05 -20.23 0.61
CA VAL A 95 -9.31 -20.05 -0.11
C VAL A 95 -10.52 -20.28 0.80
N PHE A 96 -10.49 -21.36 1.60
CA PHE A 96 -11.53 -21.66 2.58
C PHE A 96 -11.69 -20.53 3.59
N THR A 97 -10.58 -20.04 4.16
CA THR A 97 -10.59 -18.96 5.16
C THR A 97 -11.18 -17.67 4.58
N LEU A 98 -10.81 -17.30 3.35
CA LEU A 98 -11.35 -16.12 2.67
C LEU A 98 -12.86 -16.26 2.40
N ARG A 99 -13.31 -17.44 1.97
CA ARG A 99 -14.74 -17.74 1.75
C ARG A 99 -15.54 -17.74 3.05
N ALA A 100 -15.04 -18.40 4.08
CA ALA A 100 -15.63 -18.44 5.40
C ALA A 100 -15.75 -17.02 5.98
N ARG A 101 -14.69 -16.22 5.91
CA ARG A 101 -14.72 -14.81 6.31
C ARG A 101 -15.75 -14.02 5.50
N GLY A 102 -15.81 -14.21 4.19
CA GLY A 102 -16.80 -13.56 3.32
C GLY A 102 -18.24 -13.90 3.74
N TRP A 103 -18.50 -15.17 4.07
CA TRP A 103 -19.79 -15.62 4.58
C TRP A 103 -20.12 -15.02 5.95
N VAL A 104 -19.17 -15.00 6.89
CA VAL A 104 -19.35 -14.38 8.22
C VAL A 104 -19.66 -12.90 8.10
N VAL A 105 -18.88 -12.15 7.30
CA VAL A 105 -19.10 -10.71 7.10
C VAL A 105 -20.45 -10.44 6.42
N ARG A 106 -20.88 -11.32 5.51
CA ARG A 106 -22.16 -11.16 4.80
C ARG A 106 -23.37 -11.43 5.69
N ASN A 107 -23.30 -12.39 6.60
CA ASN A 107 -24.47 -12.89 7.33
C ASN A 107 -24.51 -12.49 8.82
N LEU A 108 -23.34 -12.27 9.45
CA LEU A 108 -23.23 -12.03 10.89
C LEU A 108 -22.84 -10.59 11.24
N PHE A 109 -22.30 -9.82 10.30
CA PHE A 109 -21.88 -8.44 10.57
C PHE A 109 -22.98 -7.47 10.14
N LEU A 110 -23.21 -6.46 10.98
CA LEU A 110 -24.13 -5.37 10.66
C LEU A 110 -23.59 -4.54 9.49
N PRO A 111 -24.49 -3.94 8.67
CA PRO A 111 -24.08 -3.02 7.63
C PRO A 111 -23.28 -1.86 8.23
N ARG A 112 -22.26 -1.37 7.50
CA ARG A 112 -21.50 -0.20 7.94
C ARG A 112 -22.35 1.06 7.72
N PHE A 113 -22.72 1.71 8.82
CA PHE A 113 -23.46 2.97 8.77
C PHE A 113 -22.58 4.20 8.47
N LYS A 114 -21.26 4.06 8.62
CA LYS A 114 -20.29 5.12 8.32
C LYS A 114 -19.11 4.54 7.58
N ASN A 115 -18.59 5.30 6.62
CA ASN A 115 -17.34 4.97 5.96
C ASN A 115 -16.19 5.04 6.96
N LYS A 116 -15.20 4.16 6.78
CA LYS A 116 -13.99 4.21 7.57
C LYS A 116 -13.14 5.37 7.06
N ASP A 117 -12.99 6.41 7.87
CA ASP A 117 -12.01 7.45 7.61
C ASP A 117 -10.61 6.89 7.89
N VAL A 118 -9.78 6.87 6.87
CA VAL A 118 -8.40 6.36 6.93
C VAL A 118 -7.38 7.50 6.99
N LEU A 119 -7.84 8.75 6.85
CA LEU A 119 -6.97 9.91 6.85
C LEU A 119 -6.50 10.22 8.27
N ALA A 120 -5.32 10.82 8.35
CA ALA A 120 -4.79 11.31 9.61
C ALA A 120 -5.66 12.49 10.10
N LYS A 121 -5.94 12.52 11.40
CA LYS A 121 -6.74 13.57 12.02
C LYS A 121 -5.83 14.68 12.53
N GLN A 122 -6.25 15.92 12.31
CA GLN A 122 -5.54 17.09 12.83
C GLN A 122 -5.86 17.28 14.32
N GLY A 123 -4.82 17.43 15.15
CA GLY A 123 -4.96 17.79 16.54
C GLY A 123 -5.05 19.31 16.77
N PRO A 124 -5.29 19.75 18.01
CA PRO A 124 -5.33 21.18 18.36
C PRO A 124 -4.03 21.94 18.05
N ASP A 125 -2.92 21.23 18.00
CA ASP A 125 -1.58 21.74 17.65
C ASP A 125 -1.35 21.84 16.14
N GLY A 126 -2.38 21.62 15.32
CA GLY A 126 -2.28 21.65 13.86
C GLY A 126 -1.62 20.42 13.23
N ARG A 127 -1.10 19.49 14.04
CA ARG A 127 -0.37 18.29 13.58
C ARG A 127 -1.31 17.13 13.28
N LEU A 128 -0.99 16.40 12.21
CA LEU A 128 -1.72 15.21 11.78
C LEU A 128 -1.23 13.98 12.54
N ARG A 129 -2.17 13.18 13.06
CA ARG A 129 -1.90 11.92 13.75
C ARG A 129 -2.73 10.80 13.15
N ARG A 130 -2.12 9.61 13.07
CA ARG A 130 -2.78 8.40 12.59
C ARG A 130 -3.36 7.62 13.76
N GLU A 131 -4.50 6.99 13.53
CA GLU A 131 -5.07 6.02 14.48
C GLU A 131 -4.63 4.59 14.16
N GLN A 132 -4.17 4.35 12.93
CA GLN A 132 -3.78 3.03 12.44
C GLN A 132 -2.52 3.15 11.58
N PHE A 133 -1.71 2.10 11.59
CA PHE A 133 -0.53 1.98 10.76
C PHE A 133 -0.43 0.59 10.15
N ALA A 134 0.40 0.47 9.10
CA ALA A 134 0.60 -0.78 8.38
C ALA A 134 1.75 -1.61 8.96
N PHE A 135 2.97 -1.05 8.98
CA PHE A 135 4.19 -1.78 9.38
C PHE A 135 4.75 -1.32 10.72
N GLU A 136 4.94 -0.01 10.86
CA GLU A 136 5.56 0.62 12.02
C GLU A 136 4.69 1.79 12.51
N PRO A 137 4.67 2.11 13.82
CA PRO A 137 3.73 3.05 14.42
C PRO A 137 4.08 4.53 14.16
N TRP A 138 4.51 4.86 12.94
CA TRP A 138 4.81 6.22 12.50
C TRP A 138 3.61 7.14 12.67
N TYR A 139 3.79 8.20 13.46
CA TYR A 139 2.80 9.26 13.72
C TYR A 139 1.53 8.80 14.41
N VAL A 140 1.60 7.66 15.09
CA VAL A 140 0.48 7.05 15.82
C VAL A 140 0.41 7.66 17.22
N LYS A 141 -0.79 8.05 17.65
CA LYS A 141 -0.98 8.73 18.95
C LYS A 141 -0.54 7.80 20.08
N ASP A 142 0.32 8.30 20.96
CA ASP A 142 0.71 7.51 22.12
C ASP A 142 -0.41 7.48 23.16
N SER A 143 -1.25 6.43 23.11
CA SER A 143 -2.41 6.25 24.00
C SER A 143 -2.47 4.83 24.51
N TRP A 144 -3.03 4.64 25.71
CA TRP A 144 -3.06 3.32 26.36
C TRP A 144 -3.77 2.25 25.51
N LEU A 145 -4.91 2.60 24.90
CA LEU A 145 -5.67 1.71 24.02
C LEU A 145 -4.85 1.28 22.80
N GLN A 146 -4.12 2.22 22.20
CA GLN A 146 -3.26 1.93 21.06
C GLN A 146 -2.07 1.07 21.48
N ARG A 147 -1.41 1.38 22.61
CA ARG A 147 -0.34 0.53 23.16
C ARG A 147 -0.79 -0.91 23.40
N LEU A 148 -1.96 -1.09 24.02
CA LEU A 148 -2.50 -2.43 24.30
C LEU A 148 -2.81 -3.19 23.00
N GLY A 149 -3.48 -2.55 22.04
CA GLY A 149 -3.79 -3.17 20.74
C GLY A 149 -2.52 -3.58 19.99
N LEU A 150 -1.47 -2.77 20.04
CA LEU A 150 -0.20 -3.07 19.41
C LEU A 150 0.60 -4.15 20.13
N TRP A 151 0.44 -4.25 21.43
CA TRP A 151 1.01 -5.37 22.18
C TRP A 151 0.41 -6.70 21.70
N PHE A 152 -0.91 -6.79 21.53
CA PHE A 152 -1.55 -7.99 20.99
C PHE A 152 -1.13 -8.31 19.55
N SER A 153 -0.88 -7.31 18.71
CA SER A 153 -0.47 -7.54 17.31
C SER A 153 1.03 -7.79 17.11
N SER A 154 1.89 -7.27 18.01
CA SER A 154 3.36 -7.28 17.82
C SER A 154 4.15 -7.89 18.98
N GLY A 155 3.48 -8.38 20.02
CA GLY A 155 4.15 -8.90 21.22
C GLY A 155 4.98 -7.86 21.95
N GLY A 156 4.61 -6.57 21.86
CA GLY A 156 5.33 -5.45 22.47
C GLY A 156 6.53 -4.92 21.69
N ARG A 157 6.82 -5.44 20.49
CA ARG A 157 7.93 -4.96 19.64
C ARG A 157 7.70 -3.56 19.06
N LEU A 158 6.44 -3.18 18.87
CA LEU A 158 6.05 -1.89 18.30
C LEU A 158 5.34 -1.05 19.36
N VAL A 159 6.07 -0.09 19.93
CA VAL A 159 5.54 0.85 20.92
C VAL A 159 5.59 2.26 20.35
N PRO A 160 4.45 2.98 20.23
CA PRO A 160 4.43 4.38 19.87
C PRO A 160 5.23 5.21 20.87
N GLY A 161 5.93 6.23 20.37
CA GLY A 161 6.79 7.08 21.18
C GLY A 161 7.59 8.06 20.33
N GLU A 162 8.61 8.67 20.93
CA GLU A 162 9.42 9.71 20.29
C GLU A 162 10.12 9.20 19.01
N LYS A 163 10.67 7.99 19.06
CA LYS A 163 11.27 7.30 17.90
C LYS A 163 10.35 7.30 16.67
N TRP A 164 9.03 7.20 16.90
CA TRP A 164 8.02 7.09 15.85
C TRP A 164 7.23 8.38 15.65
N LYS A 165 7.65 9.49 16.28
CA LYS A 165 6.97 10.80 16.24
C LYS A 165 5.48 10.69 16.58
N SER A 166 5.16 10.10 17.73
CA SER A 166 3.78 10.01 18.22
C SER A 166 3.08 11.37 18.41
N SER A 167 3.86 12.46 18.44
CA SER A 167 3.37 13.84 18.38
C SER A 167 2.73 14.21 17.03
N GLY A 168 2.85 13.37 16.00
CA GLY A 168 2.28 13.59 14.66
C GLY A 168 3.28 14.17 13.67
N TYR A 169 2.77 14.72 12.57
CA TYR A 169 3.54 15.39 11.54
C TYR A 169 2.80 16.60 10.95
N LEU A 170 3.56 17.51 10.37
CA LEU A 170 3.06 18.44 9.36
C LEU A 170 3.41 17.91 7.96
N PRO A 171 2.63 18.21 6.91
CA PRO A 171 2.88 17.71 5.56
C PRO A 171 4.32 17.88 5.06
N GLU A 172 4.95 19.01 5.40
CA GLU A 172 6.31 19.37 5.01
C GLU A 172 7.42 18.68 5.81
N GLU A 173 7.07 18.02 6.90
CA GLU A 173 8.00 17.26 7.76
C GLU A 173 8.00 15.76 7.45
N ILE A 174 7.19 15.32 6.48
CA ILE A 174 7.10 13.91 6.10
C ILE A 174 8.40 13.48 5.43
N GLY A 175 9.02 12.43 5.96
CA GLY A 175 10.22 11.82 5.38
C GLY A 175 11.27 11.47 6.43
N PRO A 176 12.51 11.17 5.99
CA PRO A 176 13.61 10.87 6.91
C PRO A 176 13.95 12.09 7.78
N PHE A 177 14.20 11.87 9.07
CA PHE A 177 14.40 12.95 10.05
C PHE A 177 15.48 13.97 9.70
N LYS A 178 16.58 13.50 9.12
CA LYS A 178 17.71 14.33 8.68
C LYS A 178 17.36 15.33 7.59
N TYR A 179 16.20 15.20 6.95
CA TYR A 179 15.78 16.05 5.84
C TYR A 179 14.62 16.99 6.19
N ILE A 180 14.10 16.97 7.42
CA ILE A 180 12.93 17.78 7.79
C ILE A 180 13.15 19.26 7.50
N GLU A 181 14.30 19.82 7.87
CA GLU A 181 14.57 21.25 7.61
C GLU A 181 14.71 21.54 6.11
N LYS A 182 15.39 20.62 5.39
CA LYS A 182 15.64 20.75 3.95
C LYS A 182 14.38 20.52 3.10
N SER A 183 13.39 19.79 3.60
CA SER A 183 12.17 19.47 2.85
C SER A 183 11.13 20.58 2.88
N ARG A 184 11.19 21.50 3.85
CA ARG A 184 10.15 22.52 4.04
C ARG A 184 9.94 23.38 2.80
N GLU A 185 10.97 24.09 2.38
CA GLU A 185 10.90 25.02 1.25
C GLU A 185 10.50 24.31 -0.06
N PRO A 186 11.10 23.16 -0.45
CA PRO A 186 10.66 22.43 -1.63
C PRO A 186 9.20 21.99 -1.58
N VAL A 187 8.71 21.51 -0.43
CA VAL A 187 7.32 21.07 -0.28
C VAL A 187 6.35 22.25 -0.42
N TYR A 188 6.64 23.39 0.20
CA TYR A 188 5.81 24.58 0.05
C TYR A 188 5.78 25.08 -1.39
N LYS A 189 6.93 25.10 -2.07
CA LYS A 189 7.02 25.46 -3.49
C LYS A 189 6.18 24.53 -4.36
N GLN A 190 6.32 23.21 -4.19
CA GLN A 190 5.52 22.22 -4.92
C GLN A 190 4.02 22.37 -4.63
N ALA A 191 3.64 22.63 -3.38
CA ALA A 191 2.24 22.85 -3.02
C ALA A 191 1.64 24.09 -3.72
N GLU A 192 2.41 25.17 -3.82
CA GLU A 192 2.01 26.37 -4.55
C GLU A 192 1.90 26.11 -6.06
N GLU A 193 2.86 25.41 -6.64
CA GLU A 193 2.82 24.99 -8.05
C GLU A 193 1.61 24.10 -8.35
N MET A 194 1.32 23.12 -7.48
CA MET A 194 0.14 22.28 -7.59
C MET A 194 -1.16 23.09 -7.48
N ARG A 195 -1.20 24.11 -6.61
CA ARG A 195 -2.36 25.02 -6.50
C ARG A 195 -2.56 25.81 -7.79
N LYS A 196 -1.49 26.43 -8.32
CA LYS A 196 -1.53 27.17 -9.59
C LYS A 196 -1.96 26.27 -10.75
N TYR A 197 -1.40 25.05 -10.81
CA TYR A 197 -1.79 24.04 -11.78
C TYR A 197 -3.29 23.74 -11.70
N ALA A 198 -3.84 23.52 -10.50
CA ALA A 198 -5.26 23.27 -10.32
C ALA A 198 -6.13 24.47 -10.75
N GLU A 199 -5.72 25.70 -10.42
CA GLU A 199 -6.42 26.94 -10.81
C GLU A 199 -6.41 27.17 -12.33
N SER A 200 -5.33 26.79 -13.02
CA SER A 200 -5.17 26.95 -14.47
C SER A 200 -5.88 25.89 -15.34
N GLY A 201 -6.79 25.10 -14.75
CA GLY A 201 -7.55 24.06 -15.45
C GLY A 201 -6.99 22.63 -15.30
N GLY A 202 -5.94 22.47 -14.50
CA GLY A 202 -5.40 21.18 -14.06
C GLY A 202 -5.07 20.24 -15.21
N ALA A 203 -5.38 18.96 -15.02
CA ALA A 203 -4.99 17.92 -15.99
C ALA A 203 -5.68 18.02 -17.35
N VAL A 204 -6.81 18.74 -17.41
CA VAL A 204 -7.55 18.93 -18.65
C VAL A 204 -6.85 19.96 -19.55
N ALA A 205 -6.24 21.00 -18.98
CA ALA A 205 -5.56 22.05 -19.72
C ALA A 205 -4.05 21.83 -19.86
N LEU A 206 -3.38 21.31 -18.83
CA LEU A 206 -1.92 21.27 -18.74
C LEU A 206 -1.32 19.85 -18.71
N GLY A 207 -2.13 18.79 -18.68
CA GLY A 207 -1.64 17.41 -18.76
C GLY A 207 -1.27 16.78 -17.41
N CYS A 208 0.00 16.35 -17.22
CA CYS A 208 0.40 15.62 -16.00
C CYS A 208 0.62 16.59 -14.82
N PRO A 209 0.00 16.38 -13.64
CA PRO A 209 0.22 17.22 -12.47
C PRO A 209 1.64 17.13 -11.90
N PHE A 210 2.42 16.14 -12.32
CA PHE A 210 3.79 15.90 -11.85
C PHE A 210 4.86 16.27 -12.89
N ALA A 211 4.49 16.88 -14.01
CA ALA A 211 5.45 17.28 -15.04
C ALA A 211 6.50 18.31 -14.55
N PHE A 212 6.20 19.01 -13.45
CA PHE A 212 7.02 20.08 -12.87
C PHE A 212 8.15 19.59 -11.95
N GLY A 213 8.17 18.31 -11.58
CA GLY A 213 9.15 17.74 -10.65
C GLY A 213 10.50 17.38 -11.28
N LYS A 214 11.07 18.26 -12.11
CA LYS A 214 12.43 18.11 -12.67
C LYS A 214 13.47 18.83 -11.84
#